data_AF-A0A2S1QFN3-F1
#
_entry.id   AF-A0A2S1QFN3-F1
#
_cell.length_a   1.000
_cell.length_b   1.000
_cell.length_c   1.000
_cell.angle_alpha   90.00
_cell.angle_beta   90.00
_cell.angle_gamma   90.00
#
_symmetry.space_group_name_H-M   'P 1'
#
loop_
_entity.id
_entity.type
_entity.pdbx_description
1 polymer ?
#
loop_
_entity_poly.entity_id
_entity_poly.type
_entity_poly.pdbx_seq_one_letter_code
_entity_poly.pdbx_strand_id
1 'polypeptide(L)'
;MPTDMTLATDNNELIVIYSSESSIGKQTLGYAKSSDAKLNLINIAEAGLTGTQWSEVADLLGASIDELVSKDHPDVDDFAKDATMSDDHWIKFIQNNPNAIQNPILIQGKRAKQITTPSQAMQFIDVDSAGLEKHNVGDKPEISSNTDGEHQVN
;
A
#
# COMPACT_ATOMS: atom_id res chain seq x y z
N MET A 1 3.71 -22.51 4.42
CA MET A 1 2.56 -22.03 5.22
C MET A 1 2.24 -20.64 4.70
N PRO A 2 1.00 -20.28 4.33
CA PRO A 2 0.67 -18.86 4.28
C PRO A 2 0.66 -18.38 5.73
N THR A 3 1.56 -17.47 6.08
CA THR A 3 1.49 -16.77 7.36
C THR A 3 0.31 -15.82 7.20
N ASP A 4 -0.82 -16.08 7.86
CA ASP A 4 -1.90 -15.10 7.96
C ASP A 4 -1.32 -13.87 8.65
N MET A 5 -1.10 -12.83 7.84
CA MET A 5 -0.57 -11.55 8.29
C MET A 5 -1.64 -10.85 9.13
N THR A 6 -1.23 -10.30 10.26
CA THR A 6 -2.11 -9.57 11.19
C THR A 6 -2.70 -8.34 10.51
N LEU A 7 -1.92 -7.67 9.67
CA LEU A 7 -2.41 -6.68 8.73
C LEU A 7 -3.05 -7.38 7.51
N ALA A 8 -4.38 -7.27 7.38
CA ALA A 8 -5.11 -7.83 6.26
C ALA A 8 -4.72 -7.11 4.96
N THR A 9 -4.10 -7.82 4.02
CA THR A 9 -3.72 -7.31 2.69
C THR A 9 -4.50 -8.05 1.60
N ASP A 10 -4.83 -7.34 0.52
CA ASP A 10 -5.49 -7.89 -0.66
C ASP A 10 -4.91 -7.25 -1.93
N ASN A 11 -4.96 -7.95 -3.07
CA ASN A 11 -4.46 -7.37 -4.33
C ASN A 11 -5.36 -6.24 -4.84
N ASN A 12 -6.65 -6.23 -4.49
CA ASN A 12 -7.61 -5.21 -4.92
C ASN A 12 -7.74 -4.07 -3.89
N GLU A 13 -6.99 -4.11 -2.78
CA GLU A 13 -7.01 -3.07 -1.74
C GLU A 13 -5.62 -2.42 -1.61
N LEU A 14 -5.58 -1.10 -1.78
CA LEU A 14 -4.41 -0.28 -1.52
C LEU A 14 -4.46 0.22 -0.08
N ILE A 15 -3.55 -0.28 0.75
CA ILE A 15 -3.32 0.23 2.09
C ILE A 15 -2.34 1.41 2.01
N VAL A 16 -2.73 2.52 2.62
CA VAL A 16 -1.91 3.74 2.72
C VAL A 16 -1.64 4.01 4.18
N ILE A 17 -0.42 3.72 4.62
CA ILE A 17 0.06 4.09 5.96
C ILE A 17 0.73 5.45 5.83
N TYR A 18 0.18 6.47 6.48
CA TYR A 18 0.67 7.85 6.37
C TYR A 18 0.51 8.60 7.69
N SER A 19 1.28 9.67 7.86
CA SER A 19 0.99 10.68 8.87
C SER A 19 0.32 11.88 8.20
N SER A 20 -0.79 12.37 8.76
CA SER A 20 -1.41 13.64 8.34
C SER A 20 -0.57 14.88 8.66
N GLU A 21 0.56 14.71 9.34
CA GLU A 21 1.51 15.80 9.61
C GLU A 21 2.59 15.87 8.51
N SER A 22 2.81 14.79 7.76
CA SER A 22 3.79 14.75 6.66
C SER A 22 3.28 15.39 5.37
N SER A 23 4.12 16.24 4.76
CA SER A 23 3.85 16.82 3.43
C SER A 23 3.79 15.76 2.33
N ILE A 24 4.72 14.79 2.33
CA ILE A 24 4.73 13.68 1.37
C ILE A 24 3.56 12.73 1.66
N GLY A 25 3.22 12.54 2.93
CA GLY A 25 2.02 11.81 3.39
C GLY A 25 0.74 12.36 2.75
N LYS A 26 0.50 13.67 2.86
CA LYS A 26 -0.65 14.35 2.26
C LYS A 26 -0.70 14.22 0.74
N GLN A 27 0.44 14.38 0.07
CA GLN A 27 0.52 14.25 -1.38
C GLN A 27 0.21 12.83 -1.83
N THR A 28 0.81 11.82 -1.19
CA THR A 28 0.56 10.40 -1.46
C THR A 28 -0.90 10.04 -1.25
N LEU A 29 -1.52 10.54 -0.18
CA LEU A 29 -2.95 10.38 0.07
C LEU A 29 -3.80 10.97 -1.07
N GLY A 30 -3.40 12.12 -1.61
CA GLY A 30 -4.06 12.74 -2.77
C GLY A 30 -4.06 11.83 -4.00
N TYR A 31 -2.89 11.26 -4.35
CA TYR A 31 -2.77 10.30 -5.46
C TYR A 31 -3.62 9.05 -5.24
N ALA A 32 -3.56 8.46 -4.04
CA ALA A 32 -4.36 7.28 -3.71
C ALA A 32 -5.86 7.57 -3.86
N LYS A 33 -6.33 8.71 -3.34
CA LYS A 33 -7.75 9.14 -3.46
C LYS A 33 -8.19 9.44 -4.89
N SER A 34 -7.27 9.74 -5.81
CA SER A 34 -7.58 9.94 -7.23
C SER A 34 -7.57 8.65 -8.05
N SER A 35 -7.16 7.52 -7.45
CA SER A 35 -7.16 6.22 -8.12
C SER A 35 -8.51 5.51 -7.99
N ASP A 36 -8.73 4.50 -8.83
CA ASP A 36 -9.90 3.61 -8.76
C ASP A 36 -9.73 2.46 -7.74
N ALA A 37 -8.60 2.41 -7.03
CA ALA A 37 -8.31 1.36 -6.07
C ALA A 37 -9.23 1.45 -4.84
N LYS A 38 -9.62 0.30 -4.28
CA LYS A 38 -10.24 0.25 -2.96
C LYS A 38 -9.19 0.68 -1.92
N LEU A 39 -9.49 1.71 -1.12
CA LEU A 39 -8.51 2.28 -0.20
C LEU A 39 -8.73 1.83 1.24
N ASN A 40 -7.63 1.51 1.92
CA ASN A 40 -7.56 1.36 3.37
C ASN A 40 -6.54 2.36 3.93
N LEU A 41 -7.05 3.42 4.57
CA LEU A 41 -6.26 4.57 4.98
C LEU A 41 -5.93 4.48 6.47
N ILE A 42 -4.64 4.38 6.80
CA ILE A 42 -4.15 4.28 8.17
C ILE A 42 -3.36 5.55 8.48
N ASN A 43 -4.00 6.48 9.17
CA ASN A 43 -3.33 7.68 9.68
C ASN A 43 -2.66 7.36 11.03
N ILE A 44 -1.35 7.18 11.03
CA ILE A 44 -0.59 6.81 12.23
C ILE A 44 -0.58 7.90 13.31
N ALA A 45 -0.90 9.14 12.94
CA ALA A 45 -1.05 10.24 13.90
C ALA A 45 -2.37 10.18 14.68
N GLU A 46 -3.37 9.47 14.17
CA GLU A 46 -4.69 9.29 14.81
C GLU A 46 -4.83 7.91 15.46
N ALA A 47 -4.39 6.87 14.76
CA ALA A 47 -4.40 5.50 15.23
C ALA A 47 -3.14 4.76 14.73
N GLY A 48 -2.24 4.46 15.65
CA GLY A 48 -1.00 3.75 15.36
C GLY A 48 -1.20 2.26 15.06
N LEU A 49 -0.19 1.65 14.44
CA LEU A 49 -0.11 0.20 14.26
C LEU A 49 0.40 -0.49 15.53
N THR A 50 -0.03 -1.74 15.73
CA THR A 50 0.53 -2.62 16.76
C THR A 50 1.99 -2.99 16.42
N GLY A 51 2.74 -3.47 17.41
CA GLY A 51 4.13 -3.89 17.18
C GLY A 51 4.25 -4.99 16.12
N THR A 52 3.39 -6.00 16.18
CA THR A 52 3.35 -7.08 15.17
C THR A 52 3.07 -6.54 13.77
N GLN A 53 2.14 -5.59 13.63
CA GLN A 53 1.86 -4.97 12.33
C GLN A 53 3.05 -4.17 11.80
N TRP A 54 3.79 -3.47 12.67
CA TRP A 54 5.02 -2.78 12.25
C TRP A 54 6.10 -3.76 11.78
N SER A 55 6.28 -4.88 12.48
CA SER A 55 7.19 -5.94 12.05
C SER A 55 6.80 -6.49 10.67
N GLU A 56 5.51 -6.76 10.44
CA GLU A 56 5.01 -7.24 9.15
C GLU A 56 5.22 -6.22 8.01
N VAL A 57 5.04 -4.92 8.30
CA VAL A 57 5.29 -3.85 7.34
C VAL A 57 6.78 -3.78 6.96
N ALA A 58 7.67 -3.90 7.94
CA ALA A 58 9.11 -3.91 7.71
C ALA A 58 9.55 -5.14 6.89
N ASP A 59 9.03 -6.32 7.24
CA ASP A 59 9.25 -7.57 6.50
C ASP A 59 8.81 -7.45 5.03
N LEU A 60 7.65 -6.85 4.77
CA LEU A 60 7.16 -6.61 3.39
C LEU A 60 8.05 -5.65 2.59
N LEU A 61 8.65 -4.69 3.27
CA LEU A 61 9.60 -3.75 2.67
C LEU A 61 11.01 -4.36 2.51
N GLY A 62 11.28 -5.49 3.18
CA GLY A 62 12.61 -6.09 3.25
C GLY A 62 13.60 -5.20 4.00
N ALA A 63 13.12 -4.47 5.02
CA ALA A 63 13.87 -3.47 5.78
C ALA A 63 13.76 -3.74 7.29
N SER A 64 14.67 -3.18 8.10
CA SER A 64 14.50 -3.11 9.56
C SER A 64 13.60 -1.94 9.96
N ILE A 65 13.08 -1.95 11.20
CA ILE A 65 12.14 -0.92 11.67
C ILE A 65 12.78 0.47 11.63
N ASP A 66 14.06 0.56 11.97
CA ASP A 66 14.78 1.83 12.02
C ASP A 66 14.98 2.47 10.65
N GLU A 67 15.01 1.68 9.57
CA GLU A 67 15.08 2.16 8.19
C GLU A 67 13.79 2.85 7.74
N LEU A 68 12.66 2.56 8.41
CA LEU A 68 11.39 3.25 8.15
C LEU A 68 11.38 4.67 8.72
N VAL A 69 12.20 4.93 9.75
CA VAL A 69 12.26 6.21 10.46
C VAL A 69 12.96 7.26 9.61
N SER A 70 12.37 8.43 9.50
CA SER A 70 12.91 9.57 8.76
C SER A 70 13.95 10.33 9.59
N LYS A 71 15.03 9.64 9.98
CA LYS A 71 16.04 10.08 10.96
C LYS A 71 16.63 11.47 10.66
N ASP A 72 16.82 11.81 9.38
CA ASP A 72 17.40 13.09 8.96
C ASP A 72 16.38 14.24 8.86
N HIS A 73 15.09 13.98 9.09
CA HIS A 73 14.04 14.98 8.92
C HIS A 73 14.00 15.96 10.12
N PRO A 74 13.88 17.28 9.89
CA PRO A 74 13.92 18.28 10.98
C PRO A 74 12.76 18.16 11.98
N ASP A 75 11.63 17.61 11.56
CA ASP A 75 10.47 17.40 12.44
C ASP A 75 10.55 16.08 13.23
N VAL A 76 11.62 15.30 13.08
CA VAL A 76 11.87 14.06 13.84
C VAL A 76 12.86 14.38 14.96
N ASP A 77 12.63 13.78 16.14
CA ASP A 77 13.50 13.97 17.30
C ASP A 77 14.96 13.67 16.96
N ASP A 78 15.86 14.61 17.26
CA ASP A 78 17.30 14.53 16.97
C ASP A 78 17.94 13.27 17.59
N PHE A 79 17.37 12.73 18.67
CA PHE A 79 17.77 11.45 19.25
C PHE A 79 17.81 10.34 18.19
N ALA A 80 16.87 10.33 17.24
CA ALA A 80 16.76 9.27 16.23
C ALA A 80 17.93 9.23 15.25
N LYS A 81 18.70 10.32 15.08
CA LYS A 81 19.81 10.40 14.11
C LYS A 81 20.94 9.42 14.42
N ASP A 82 21.35 9.38 15.68
CA ASP A 82 22.49 8.60 16.15
C ASP A 82 22.08 7.37 16.99
N ALA A 83 20.77 7.21 17.23
CA ALA A 83 20.26 6.10 18.02
C ALA A 83 20.52 4.75 17.36
N THR A 84 21.02 3.81 18.16
CA THR A 84 21.07 2.38 17.81
C THR A 84 20.25 1.64 18.86
N MET A 85 19.15 1.03 18.45
CA MET A 85 18.19 0.36 19.33
C MET A 85 17.70 -0.93 18.69
N SER A 86 17.08 -1.79 19.48
CA SER A 86 16.36 -2.96 18.98
C SER A 86 15.06 -2.54 18.28
N ASP A 87 14.54 -3.40 17.39
CA ASP A 87 13.27 -3.18 16.70
C ASP A 87 12.12 -2.86 17.65
N ASP A 88 12.00 -3.57 18.77
CA ASP A 88 10.96 -3.30 19.80
C ASP A 88 11.04 -1.86 20.36
N HIS A 89 12.24 -1.31 20.49
CA HIS A 89 12.42 0.06 20.96
C HIS A 89 12.12 1.07 19.87
N TRP A 90 12.49 0.78 18.61
CA TRP A 90 12.09 1.60 17.47
C TRP A 90 10.58 1.61 17.25
N ILE A 91 9.90 0.47 17.40
CA ILE A 91 8.43 0.37 17.35
C ILE A 91 7.81 1.27 18.43
N LYS A 92 8.30 1.18 19.67
CA LYS A 92 7.83 2.04 20.77
C LYS A 92 8.10 3.52 20.48
N PHE A 93 9.25 3.83 19.87
CA PHE A 93 9.57 5.20 19.47
C PHE A 93 8.56 5.72 18.45
N ILE A 94 8.28 4.97 17.38
CA ILE A 94 7.30 5.34 16.34
C ILE A 94 5.89 5.50 16.92
N GLN A 95 5.48 4.60 17.82
CA GLN A 95 4.14 4.65 18.45
C GLN A 95 3.93 5.88 19.32
N ASN A 96 4.99 6.41 19.94
CA ASN A 96 4.94 7.64 20.72
C ASN A 96 5.23 8.90 19.89
N ASN A 97 5.84 8.74 18.72
CA ASN A 97 6.28 9.81 17.83
C ASN A 97 5.86 9.48 16.39
N PRO A 98 4.56 9.60 16.04
CA PRO A 98 4.09 9.25 14.70
C PRO A 98 4.71 10.12 13.59
N ASN A 99 5.20 11.31 13.93
CA ASN A 99 6.03 12.16 13.07
C ASN A 99 7.40 11.52 12.70
N ALA A 100 7.85 10.47 13.40
CA ALA A 100 9.04 9.71 13.04
C ALA A 100 8.97 9.09 11.63
N ILE A 101 7.76 8.82 11.14
CA ILE A 101 7.52 8.30 9.80
C ILE A 101 6.98 9.42 8.91
N GLN A 102 7.89 10.12 8.24
CA GLN A 102 7.52 11.18 7.29
C GLN A 102 7.19 10.60 5.91
N ASN A 103 7.85 9.52 5.52
CA ASN A 103 7.63 8.88 4.24
C ASN A 103 6.50 7.85 4.36
N PRO A 104 5.34 8.05 3.68
CA PRO A 104 4.22 7.11 3.76
C PRO A 104 4.59 5.78 3.10
N ILE A 105 3.88 4.73 3.49
CA ILE A 105 4.09 3.36 3.01
C ILE A 105 2.82 2.93 2.27
N LEU A 106 3.00 2.47 1.03
CA LEU A 106 1.95 1.87 0.23
C LEU A 106 2.10 0.36 0.25
N ILE A 107 1.01 -0.36 0.49
CA ILE A 107 0.96 -1.83 0.48
C ILE A 107 -0.23 -2.28 -0.37
N GLN A 108 0.02 -3.25 -1.24
CA GLN A 108 -1.02 -3.89 -2.04
C GLN A 108 -0.65 -5.36 -2.28
N GLY A 109 -1.49 -6.26 -1.78
CA GLY A 109 -1.17 -7.68 -1.69
C GLY A 109 0.21 -7.91 -1.05
N LYS A 110 1.15 -8.44 -1.84
CA LYS A 110 2.53 -8.74 -1.39
C LYS A 110 3.56 -7.66 -1.75
N ARG A 111 3.12 -6.54 -2.31
CA ARG A 111 3.99 -5.44 -2.71
C ARG A 111 3.91 -4.36 -1.65
N ALA A 112 5.06 -3.84 -1.24
CA ALA A 112 5.15 -2.67 -0.40
C ALA A 112 6.19 -1.70 -0.94
N LYS A 113 5.98 -0.41 -0.71
CA LYS A 113 6.98 0.63 -1.00
C LYS A 113 6.84 1.79 -0.04
N GLN A 114 7.96 2.21 0.54
CA GLN A 114 8.05 3.49 1.23
C GLN A 114 8.27 4.60 0.20
N ILE A 115 7.41 5.61 0.23
CA ILE A 115 7.33 6.66 -0.78
C ILE A 115 8.10 7.88 -0.28
N THR A 116 9.17 8.22 -0.99
CA THR A 116 9.99 9.41 -0.72
C THR A 116 9.74 10.55 -1.70
N THR A 117 9.00 10.29 -2.79
CA THR A 117 8.63 11.31 -3.78
C THR A 117 7.21 11.08 -4.31
N PRO A 118 6.48 12.15 -4.70
CA PRO A 118 5.16 12.03 -5.32
C PRO A 118 5.11 11.10 -6.54
N SER A 119 6.14 11.14 -7.39
CA SER A 119 6.21 10.28 -8.59
C SER A 119 6.29 8.79 -8.26
N GLN A 120 6.89 8.42 -7.12
CA GLN A 120 6.91 7.02 -6.69
C GLN A 120 5.52 6.52 -6.28
N ALA A 121 4.69 7.39 -5.67
CA ALA A 121 3.31 7.04 -5.34
C ALA A 121 2.52 6.75 -6.63
N MET A 122 2.57 7.66 -7.59
CA MET A 122 1.92 7.50 -8.89
C MET A 122 2.35 6.21 -9.59
N GLN A 123 3.66 5.94 -9.69
CA GLN A 123 4.18 4.70 -10.28
C GLN A 123 3.71 3.43 -9.55
N PHE A 124 3.64 3.47 -8.22
CA PHE A 124 3.19 2.30 -7.46
C PHE A 124 1.72 1.97 -7.76
N ILE A 125 0.88 3.02 -7.79
CA ILE A 125 -0.56 2.93 -8.03
C ILE A 125 -0.87 2.52 -9.48
N ASP A 126 -0.22 3.15 -10.47
CA ASP A 126 -0.48 2.89 -11.90
C ASP A 126 -0.10 1.48 -12.35
N VAL A 127 0.97 0.91 -11.76
CA VAL A 127 1.41 -0.47 -12.08
C VAL A 127 0.32 -1.49 -11.75
N ASP A 128 -0.51 -1.20 -10.76
CA ASP A 128 -1.61 -2.09 -10.39
C ASP A 128 -2.85 -1.88 -11.27
N SER A 129 -3.22 -0.63 -11.59
CA SER A 129 -4.30 -0.36 -12.55
C SER A 129 -4.09 -1.11 -13.88
N ALA A 130 -2.85 -1.13 -14.39
CA ALA A 130 -2.50 -1.87 -15.60
C ALA A 130 -2.51 -3.41 -15.42
N GLY A 131 -2.38 -3.90 -14.19
CA GLY A 131 -2.45 -5.33 -13.84
C GLY A 131 -3.89 -5.83 -13.67
N LEU A 132 -4.77 -4.99 -13.12
CA LEU A 132 -6.19 -5.29 -12.89
C LEU A 132 -7.03 -5.25 -14.18
N GLU A 133 -6.62 -4.48 -15.20
CA GLU A 133 -7.31 -4.45 -16.50
C GLU A 133 -7.25 -5.78 -17.28
N LYS A 134 -6.49 -6.78 -16.83
CA LYS A 134 -6.50 -8.13 -17.44
C LYS A 134 -7.65 -9.00 -16.94
N HIS A 135 -8.87 -8.48 -16.96
CA HIS A 135 -10.06 -9.33 -16.99
C HIS A 135 -10.46 -9.52 -18.45
N ASN A 136 -10.40 -10.76 -18.94
CA ASN A 136 -10.86 -11.11 -20.30
C ASN A 136 -12.35 -10.80 -20.44
N VAL A 137 -12.69 -9.60 -20.94
CA VAL A 137 -14.00 -9.31 -21.53
C VAL A 137 -13.92 -9.77 -22.99
N GLY A 138 -13.90 -11.08 -23.16
CA GLY A 138 -13.64 -11.71 -24.45
C GLY A 138 -14.25 -13.09 -24.64
N ASP A 139 -15.05 -13.60 -23.69
CA ASP A 139 -15.96 -14.69 -24.04
C ASP A 139 -17.06 -14.10 -24.92
N LYS A 140 -16.89 -14.30 -26.23
CA LYS A 140 -17.97 -14.14 -27.19
C LYS A 140 -19.13 -15.01 -26.71
N PRO A 141 -20.38 -14.53 -26.67
CA PRO A 141 -21.49 -15.42 -26.42
C PRO A 141 -21.48 -16.51 -27.51
N GLU A 142 -21.34 -17.77 -27.10
CA GLU A 142 -21.68 -18.91 -27.95
C GLU A 142 -23.20 -18.86 -28.18
N ILE A 143 -23.59 -18.13 -29.23
CA ILE A 143 -24.92 -18.25 -29.80
C ILE A 143 -25.00 -19.60 -30.51
N SER A 144 -25.48 -20.63 -29.81
CA SER A 144 -25.95 -21.84 -30.47
C SER A 144 -27.19 -21.49 -31.29
N SER A 145 -27.05 -21.29 -32.59
CA SER A 145 -28.18 -21.14 -33.51
C SER A 145 -28.94 -22.46 -33.62
N ASN A 146 -30.05 -22.56 -32.91
CA ASN A 146 -31.12 -23.48 -33.26
C ASN A 146 -32.18 -22.72 -34.05
N THR A 147 -32.24 -22.90 -35.37
CA THR A 147 -33.51 -22.77 -36.08
C THR A 147 -33.52 -23.71 -37.27
N ASP A 148 -34.54 -24.56 -37.26
CA ASP A 148 -34.93 -25.51 -38.28
C ASP A 148 -35.22 -24.84 -39.63
N GLY A 149 -35.22 -25.69 -40.67
CA GLY A 149 -34.97 -25.29 -42.04
C GLY A 149 -36.11 -24.61 -42.79
N GLU A 150 -35.74 -24.03 -43.93
CA GLU A 150 -36.62 -23.89 -45.10
C GLU A 150 -35.77 -24.10 -46.36
N HIS A 151 -35.98 -25.24 -47.01
CA HIS A 151 -35.46 -25.54 -48.34
C HIS A 151 -36.50 -25.06 -49.35
N GLN A 152 -36.19 -24.03 -50.12
CA GLN A 152 -36.95 -23.68 -51.32
C GLN A 152 -35.96 -23.50 -52.47
N VAL A 153 -35.87 -24.53 -53.31
CA VAL A 153 -35.20 -24.46 -54.61
C VAL A 153 -36.23 -24.02 -55.65
N ASN A 154 -35.81 -23.05 -56.45
CA ASN A 154 -36.52 -22.55 -57.63
C ASN A 154 -36.19 -23.42 -58.84
#